data_AF-A0A7V2JJX2-F1
#
_entry.id   AF-A0A7V2JJX2-F1
#
_cell.length_a   1.000
_cell.length_b   1.000
_cell.length_c   1.000
_cell.angle_alpha   90.00
_cell.angle_beta   90.00
_cell.angle_gamma   90.00
#
_symmetry.space_group_name_H-M   'P 1'
#
loop_
_entity.id
_entity.type
_entity.pdbx_description
1 polymer ?
#
loop_
_entity_poly.entity_id
_entity_poly.type
_entity_poly.pdbx_seq_one_letter_code
_entity_poly.pdbx_strand_id
1 'polypeptide(L)'
;MKHLLIVLLMIGVLTSSAFAAHIVIIESTSFDPTHLMDQNWANVATGMGHTFSLLPQTALDNNAFFAICDLLIVSSGVIPLSATRRNIIRQAYSAGIPIYLQTEYDITYDTNQTWVDLVQDAAGTFSWNGNTTGILEPMWVTGTVSMNPNAVNQLLAFRDGAYGTGSREVETNLHFGDQEYGWYVRPLVTGAVNLAATSSDQYWVKMLTNPPLMENYIRNLLSYNATEVQIRCWHNGPPIVIPNTGGTFSAQTKIGNTGWTAQTFAAWTQVELPNNNIFGPFLYFPSVTVPPNSTTPTYTISQNVPAWAPPGTYYFHTAIGSFGNFILNLDSIQFTKLVVATD
;
A
#
# COMPACT_ATOMS: atom_id res chain seq x y z
N MET A 1 59.39 12.50 -26.82
CA MET A 1 58.88 12.93 -25.49
C MET A 1 57.46 13.45 -25.66
N LYS A 2 56.52 12.87 -24.90
CA LYS A 2 55.19 13.39 -24.53
C LYS A 2 54.13 13.50 -25.64
N HIS A 3 53.44 12.39 -25.92
CA HIS A 3 52.03 12.43 -26.29
C HIS A 3 51.21 12.48 -25.01
N LEU A 4 50.57 13.62 -24.77
CA LEU A 4 49.72 13.91 -23.63
C LEU A 4 48.33 13.33 -23.93
N LEU A 5 48.02 12.18 -23.33
CA LEU A 5 46.68 11.59 -23.34
C LEU A 5 45.81 12.42 -22.37
N ILE A 6 44.96 13.29 -22.90
CA ILE A 6 43.89 13.93 -22.11
C ILE A 6 42.74 12.93 -22.06
N VAL A 7 42.68 12.14 -21.00
CA VAL A 7 41.51 11.34 -20.66
C VAL A 7 40.50 12.29 -20.05
N LEU A 8 39.53 12.73 -20.85
CA LEU A 8 38.36 13.46 -20.39
C LEU A 8 37.48 12.47 -19.61
N LEU A 9 37.64 12.43 -18.30
CA LEU A 9 36.78 11.66 -17.40
C LEU A 9 35.42 12.38 -17.32
N MET A 10 34.52 12.10 -18.28
CA MET A 10 33.10 12.37 -18.11
C MET A 10 32.60 11.46 -16.98
N ILE A 11 32.62 11.98 -15.75
CA ILE A 11 31.78 11.46 -14.68
C ILE A 11 30.35 11.80 -15.11
N GLY A 12 29.71 10.86 -15.80
CA GLY A 12 28.28 10.87 -15.98
C GLY A 12 27.65 10.69 -14.59
N VAL A 13 27.41 11.80 -13.90
CA VAL A 13 26.44 11.82 -12.80
C VAL A 13 25.12 11.48 -13.46
N LEU A 14 24.76 10.20 -13.40
CA LEU A 14 23.38 9.78 -13.56
C LEU A 14 22.62 10.49 -12.44
N THR A 15 22.11 11.69 -12.74
CA THR A 15 21.08 12.31 -11.92
C THR A 15 19.87 11.40 -12.06
N SER A 16 19.75 10.40 -11.17
CA SER A 16 18.48 9.77 -10.93
C SER A 16 17.53 10.92 -10.62
N SER A 17 16.53 11.13 -11.48
CA SER A 17 15.46 12.08 -11.24
C SER A 17 14.73 11.62 -9.97
N ALA A 18 15.24 12.00 -8.81
CA ALA A 18 14.56 11.81 -7.55
C ALA A 18 13.35 12.72 -7.63
N PHE A 19 12.17 12.13 -7.81
CA PHE A 19 10.93 12.87 -7.62
C PHE A 19 10.88 13.30 -6.15
N ALA A 20 11.25 14.56 -5.90
CA ALA A 20 11.14 15.16 -4.59
C ALA A 20 9.67 15.49 -4.32
N ALA A 21 8.99 14.62 -3.58
CA ALA A 21 7.66 14.89 -3.05
C ALA A 21 7.69 16.05 -2.02
N HIS A 22 6.55 16.71 -1.85
CA HIS A 22 6.28 17.65 -0.78
C HIS A 22 5.39 17.01 0.30
N ILE A 23 5.96 16.78 1.48
CA ILE A 23 5.31 16.06 2.59
C ILE A 23 4.75 17.08 3.58
N VAL A 24 3.45 17.05 3.81
CA VAL A 24 2.82 17.86 4.87
C VAL A 24 2.83 17.06 6.16
N ILE A 25 3.42 17.62 7.21
CA ILE A 25 3.53 16.99 8.53
C ILE A 25 2.73 17.84 9.51
N ILE A 26 1.71 17.27 10.13
CA ILE A 26 0.95 17.90 11.20
C ILE A 26 1.69 17.65 12.52
N GLU A 27 1.95 18.73 13.25
CA GLU A 27 2.77 18.74 14.46
C GLU A 27 2.26 17.84 15.60
N SER A 28 3.20 17.45 16.47
CA SER A 28 2.95 16.69 17.69
C SER A 28 3.30 17.45 18.98
N THR A 29 4.03 18.55 18.87
CA THR A 29 4.62 19.29 19.99
C THR A 29 3.63 20.17 20.78
N SER A 30 2.43 20.44 20.26
CA SER A 30 1.38 21.15 21.00
C SER A 30 0.75 20.33 22.13
N PHE A 31 0.87 19.00 22.08
CA PHE A 31 0.52 18.14 23.20
C PHE A 31 1.57 18.20 24.31
N ASP A 32 2.82 17.99 23.92
CA ASP A 32 3.99 17.99 24.80
C ASP A 32 5.23 18.39 23.98
N PRO A 33 6.00 19.42 24.38
CA PRO A 33 7.18 19.87 23.62
C PRO A 33 8.26 18.80 23.39
N THR A 34 8.25 17.70 24.15
CA THR A 34 9.15 16.55 23.99
C THR A 34 8.67 15.54 22.94
N HIS A 35 7.46 15.72 22.40
CA HIS A 35 6.89 14.89 21.34
C HIS A 35 7.44 15.35 19.99
N LEU A 36 8.71 15.00 19.74
CA LEU A 36 9.49 15.42 18.55
C LEU A 36 9.22 14.54 17.31
N MET A 37 8.09 13.85 17.24
CA MET A 37 7.79 12.91 16.15
C MET A 37 7.67 13.62 14.81
N ASP A 38 7.01 14.78 14.80
CA ASP A 38 6.95 15.68 13.66
C ASP A 38 8.34 16.06 13.12
N GLN A 39 9.25 16.49 13.99
CA GLN A 39 10.62 16.84 13.62
C GLN A 39 11.40 15.60 13.14
N ASN A 40 11.18 14.44 13.73
CA ASN A 40 11.81 13.19 13.32
C ASN A 40 11.35 12.78 11.92
N TRP A 41 10.05 12.87 11.62
CA TRP A 41 9.53 12.68 10.25
C TRP A 41 10.11 13.68 9.26
N ALA A 42 10.20 14.96 9.64
CA ALA A 42 10.79 16.00 8.80
C ALA A 42 12.26 15.74 8.47
N ASN A 43 13.04 15.29 9.47
CA ASN A 43 14.46 14.94 9.30
C ASN A 43 14.62 13.76 8.34
N VAL A 44 13.82 12.70 8.49
CA VAL A 44 13.86 11.53 7.60
C VAL A 44 13.44 11.91 6.18
N ALA A 45 12.33 12.64 6.02
CA ALA A 45 11.86 13.14 4.73
C ALA A 45 12.96 13.94 3.99
N THR A 46 13.60 14.86 4.70
CA THR A 46 14.72 15.66 4.16
C THR A 46 15.91 14.78 3.78
N GLY A 47 16.25 13.79 4.60
CA GLY A 47 17.32 12.82 4.33
C GLY A 47 17.06 11.98 3.06
N MET A 48 15.79 11.71 2.76
CA MET A 48 15.35 11.04 1.52
C MET A 48 15.32 11.98 0.30
N GLY A 49 15.61 13.28 0.46
CA GLY A 49 15.58 14.27 -0.62
C GLY A 49 14.19 14.87 -0.90
N HIS A 50 13.23 14.68 0.00
CA HIS A 50 11.92 15.32 -0.07
C HIS A 50 11.93 16.72 0.54
N THR A 51 10.92 17.53 0.19
CA THR A 51 10.64 18.78 0.90
C THR A 51 9.47 18.57 1.85
N PHE A 52 9.33 19.42 2.87
CA PHE A 52 8.21 19.30 3.81
C PHE A 52 7.66 20.65 4.26
N SER A 53 6.41 20.63 4.71
CA SER A 53 5.78 21.70 5.49
C SER A 53 5.37 21.16 6.85
N LEU A 54 5.91 21.74 7.92
CA LEU A 54 5.48 21.46 9.29
C LEU A 54 4.34 22.41 9.66
N LEU A 55 3.13 21.88 9.83
CA LEU A 55 1.91 22.66 10.03
C LEU A 55 1.29 22.40 11.41
N PRO A 56 0.61 23.41 12.00
CA PRO A 56 -0.13 23.23 13.25
C PRO A 56 -1.34 22.33 13.06
N GLN A 57 -1.89 21.80 14.15
CA GLN A 57 -3.14 21.02 14.14
C GLN A 57 -4.32 21.76 13.49
N THR A 58 -4.35 23.10 13.55
CA THR A 58 -5.38 23.92 12.88
C THR A 58 -5.32 23.88 11.36
N ALA A 59 -4.24 23.38 10.76
CA ALA A 59 -4.18 23.12 9.32
C ALA A 59 -5.18 22.03 8.89
N LEU A 60 -5.62 21.17 9.82
CA LEU A 60 -6.68 20.19 9.59
C LEU A 60 -8.10 20.78 9.73
N ASP A 61 -8.26 22.08 9.97
CA ASP A 61 -9.57 22.73 10.04
C ASP A 61 -10.12 23.11 8.65
N ASN A 62 -9.31 22.99 7.59
CA ASN A 62 -9.70 23.18 6.18
C ASN A 62 -8.76 22.40 5.23
N ASN A 63 -8.98 22.49 3.92
CA ASN A 63 -8.24 21.72 2.91
C ASN A 63 -7.12 22.50 2.20
N ALA A 64 -6.65 23.63 2.75
CA ALA A 64 -5.70 24.51 2.06
C ALA A 64 -4.38 23.80 1.70
N PHE A 65 -3.94 22.82 2.50
CA PHE A 65 -2.70 22.09 2.26
C PHE A 65 -2.77 21.11 1.08
N PHE A 66 -3.96 20.76 0.58
CA PHE A 66 -4.11 19.72 -0.45
C PHE A 66 -3.35 20.07 -1.73
N ALA A 67 -3.31 21.36 -2.09
CA ALA A 67 -2.70 21.83 -3.32
C ALA A 67 -1.17 21.65 -3.38
N ILE A 68 -0.53 21.37 -2.23
CA ILE A 68 0.92 21.20 -2.12
C ILE A 68 1.32 19.84 -1.55
N CYS A 69 0.37 18.95 -1.26
CA CYS A 69 0.62 17.78 -0.44
C CYS A 69 0.66 16.50 -1.29
N ASP A 70 1.84 15.89 -1.35
CA ASP A 70 2.03 14.57 -1.98
C ASP A 70 1.92 13.42 -0.96
N LEU A 71 2.11 13.71 0.34
CA LEU A 71 1.94 12.77 1.45
C LEU A 71 1.58 13.57 2.71
N LEU A 72 0.52 13.15 3.40
CA LEU A 72 0.13 13.70 4.69
C LEU A 72 0.63 12.78 5.83
N ILE A 73 1.36 13.35 6.78
CA ILE A 73 1.77 12.68 8.02
C ILE A 73 1.08 13.37 9.19
N VAL A 74 0.19 12.69 9.89
CA VAL A 74 -0.35 13.15 11.17
C VAL A 74 0.47 12.48 12.27
N SER A 75 1.40 13.24 12.85
CA SER A 75 2.50 12.67 13.64
C SER A 75 2.17 12.31 15.09
N SER A 76 1.02 12.74 15.61
CA SER A 76 0.60 12.49 16.99
C SER A 76 -0.60 11.57 17.06
N GLY A 77 -0.49 10.52 17.88
CA GLY A 77 -1.60 9.64 18.23
C GLY A 77 -2.49 10.17 19.37
N VAL A 78 -2.04 11.20 20.10
CA VAL A 78 -2.65 11.65 21.36
C VAL A 78 -3.31 13.03 21.30
N ILE A 79 -3.04 13.83 20.26
CA ILE A 79 -3.75 15.11 20.08
C ILE A 79 -5.18 14.81 19.60
N PRO A 80 -6.22 15.27 20.33
CA PRO A 80 -7.60 15.04 19.92
C PRO A 80 -7.90 15.59 18.52
N LEU A 81 -8.64 14.82 17.72
CA LEU A 81 -9.09 15.23 16.40
C LEU A 81 -10.59 15.49 16.46
N SER A 82 -10.98 16.75 16.29
CA SER A 82 -12.39 17.11 16.13
C SER A 82 -13.00 16.41 14.90
N ALA A 83 -14.33 16.29 14.87
CA ALA A 83 -15.03 15.72 13.71
C ALA A 83 -14.63 16.41 12.39
N THR A 84 -14.41 17.74 12.41
CA THR A 84 -13.90 18.49 11.26
C THR A 84 -12.53 17.99 10.81
N ARG A 85 -11.58 17.82 11.73
CA ARG A 85 -10.21 17.37 11.40
C ARG A 85 -10.19 15.95 10.85
N ARG A 86 -10.95 15.03 11.46
CA ARG A 86 -11.12 13.67 10.93
C ARG A 86 -11.68 13.70 9.50
N ASN A 87 -12.69 14.52 9.25
CA ASN A 87 -13.28 14.69 7.91
C ASN A 87 -12.28 15.28 6.91
N ILE A 88 -11.43 16.24 7.28
CA ILE A 88 -10.39 16.78 6.41
C ILE A 88 -9.34 15.73 6.06
N ILE A 89 -8.92 14.89 7.02
CA ILE A 89 -8.00 13.76 6.77
C ILE A 89 -8.62 12.80 5.74
N ARG A 90 -9.89 12.42 5.91
CA ARG A 90 -10.62 11.56 4.96
C ARG A 90 -10.83 12.20 3.59
N GLN A 91 -11.00 13.51 3.52
CA GLN A 91 -11.05 14.24 2.25
C GLN A 91 -9.69 14.24 1.55
N ALA A 92 -8.59 14.38 2.29
CA ALA A 92 -7.23 14.28 1.74
C ALA A 92 -7.02 12.88 1.16
N TYR A 93 -7.39 11.85 1.93
CA TYR A 93 -7.39 10.46 1.49
C TYR A 93 -8.17 10.32 0.18
N SER A 94 -9.43 10.75 0.16
CA SER A 94 -10.32 10.66 -1.02
C SER A 94 -9.81 11.43 -2.24
N ALA A 95 -8.97 12.44 -2.04
CA ALA A 95 -8.33 13.21 -3.10
C ALA A 95 -7.06 12.54 -3.68
N GLY A 96 -6.71 11.33 -3.21
CA GLY A 96 -5.52 10.61 -3.63
C GLY A 96 -4.25 10.97 -2.88
N ILE A 97 -4.36 11.71 -1.76
CA ILE A 97 -3.20 12.00 -0.92
C ILE A 97 -2.96 10.81 0.01
N PRO A 98 -1.82 10.10 -0.10
CA PRO A 98 -1.49 9.02 0.82
C PRO A 98 -1.27 9.57 2.24
N ILE A 99 -1.58 8.74 3.24
CA ILE A 99 -1.59 9.14 4.65
C ILE A 99 -0.73 8.20 5.49
N TYR A 100 0.18 8.76 6.29
CA TYR A 100 0.61 8.12 7.52
C TYR A 100 -0.15 8.75 8.69
N LEU A 101 -0.88 7.94 9.43
CA LEU A 101 -1.62 8.38 10.62
C LEU A 101 -0.99 7.71 11.83
N GLN A 102 -0.36 8.48 12.72
CA GLN A 102 0.09 7.95 13.99
C GLN A 102 -1.15 7.60 14.85
N THR A 103 -1.29 6.33 15.22
CA THR A 103 -2.26 5.88 16.23
C THR A 103 -1.55 5.59 17.56
N GLU A 104 -2.28 5.16 18.57
CA GLU A 104 -1.76 4.99 19.92
C GLU A 104 -2.41 3.82 20.68
N TYR A 105 -1.91 3.52 21.88
CA TYR A 105 -2.34 2.38 22.69
C TYR A 105 -3.83 2.38 23.08
N ASP A 106 -4.48 3.54 23.20
CA ASP A 106 -5.89 3.61 23.58
C ASP A 106 -6.78 3.56 22.33
N ILE A 107 -7.55 2.48 22.21
CA ILE A 107 -8.46 2.25 21.08
C ILE A 107 -9.51 3.34 20.92
N THR A 108 -9.76 4.15 21.96
CA THR A 108 -10.76 5.22 21.95
C THR A 108 -10.22 6.55 21.42
N TYR A 109 -8.91 6.70 21.23
CA TYR A 109 -8.34 7.94 20.71
C TYR A 109 -8.84 8.25 19.30
N ASP A 110 -9.03 9.55 19.02
CA ASP A 110 -9.64 10.00 17.77
C ASP A 110 -8.83 9.59 16.53
N THR A 111 -7.51 9.46 16.65
CA THR A 111 -6.61 8.95 15.61
C THR A 111 -6.88 7.48 15.31
N ASN A 112 -7.03 6.63 16.33
CA ASN A 112 -7.43 5.24 16.19
C ASN A 112 -8.81 5.12 15.53
N GLN A 113 -9.76 5.99 15.86
CA GLN A 113 -11.07 6.02 15.21
C GLN A 113 -10.98 6.51 13.75
N THR A 114 -10.14 7.52 13.48
CA THR A 114 -9.88 8.02 12.11
C THR A 114 -9.27 6.93 11.24
N TRP A 115 -8.41 6.05 11.80
CA TRP A 115 -7.90 4.90 11.08
C TRP A 115 -9.01 3.95 10.61
N VAL A 116 -9.99 3.66 11.47
CA VAL A 116 -11.15 2.82 11.10
C VAL A 116 -11.90 3.45 9.92
N ASP A 117 -12.14 4.77 9.97
CA ASP A 117 -12.80 5.51 8.90
C ASP A 117 -12.01 5.41 7.57
N LEU A 118 -10.68 5.55 7.60
CA LEU A 118 -9.82 5.45 6.41
C LEU A 118 -9.87 4.05 5.78
N VAL A 119 -9.88 3.00 6.60
CA VAL A 119 -10.03 1.63 6.10
C VAL A 119 -11.41 1.43 5.46
N GLN A 120 -12.46 1.96 6.07
CA GLN A 120 -13.81 1.90 5.51
C GLN A 120 -13.91 2.65 4.17
N ASP A 121 -13.28 3.82 4.06
CA ASP A 121 -13.20 4.59 2.81
C ASP A 121 -12.42 3.82 1.71
N ALA A 122 -11.54 2.89 2.10
CA ALA A 122 -10.84 1.98 1.20
C ALA A 122 -11.65 0.72 0.81
N ALA A 123 -12.94 0.66 1.19
CA ALA A 123 -13.80 -0.51 1.08
C ALA A 123 -13.33 -1.74 1.88
N GLY A 124 -12.46 -1.53 2.88
CA GLY A 124 -12.07 -2.56 3.84
C GLY A 124 -12.93 -2.53 5.11
N THR A 125 -12.62 -3.42 6.04
CA THR A 125 -13.11 -3.38 7.42
C THR A 125 -11.96 -3.46 8.40
N PHE A 126 -12.09 -2.82 9.56
CA PHE A 126 -11.10 -2.87 10.63
C PHE A 126 -11.79 -2.84 11.99
N SER A 127 -11.25 -3.59 12.95
CA SER A 127 -11.67 -3.54 14.34
C SER A 127 -10.46 -3.48 15.25
N TRP A 128 -10.46 -2.54 16.19
CA TRP A 128 -9.59 -2.59 17.36
C TRP A 128 -10.12 -3.68 18.31
N ASN A 129 -9.25 -4.58 18.73
CA ASN A 129 -9.62 -5.74 19.55
C ASN A 129 -9.20 -5.56 21.02
N GLY A 130 -8.31 -4.60 21.30
CA GLY A 130 -7.89 -4.27 22.65
C GLY A 130 -6.56 -3.51 22.64
N ASN A 131 -5.93 -3.45 23.81
CA ASN A 131 -4.63 -2.86 24.00
C ASN A 131 -3.73 -3.72 24.87
N THR A 132 -2.43 -3.50 24.73
CA THR A 132 -1.37 -4.14 25.51
C THR A 132 -0.55 -3.04 26.16
N THR A 133 -0.27 -3.17 27.46
CA THR A 133 0.57 -2.25 28.22
C THR A 133 1.91 -2.91 28.52
N GLY A 134 3.00 -2.16 28.43
CA GLY A 134 4.36 -2.61 28.71
C GLY A 134 5.28 -2.49 27.51
N ILE A 135 6.45 -3.11 27.63
CA ILE A 135 7.46 -3.17 26.57
C ILE A 135 7.08 -4.28 25.58
N LEU A 136 6.91 -3.93 24.31
CA LEU A 136 6.53 -4.84 23.22
C LEU A 136 7.73 -5.07 22.29
N GLU A 137 8.79 -5.64 22.84
CA GLU A 137 10.07 -5.79 22.14
C GLU A 137 10.57 -7.25 22.11
N PRO A 138 11.11 -7.73 20.98
CA PRO A 138 11.12 -7.06 19.69
C PRO A 138 9.72 -7.05 19.05
N MET A 139 9.32 -5.90 18.51
CA MET A 139 8.15 -5.80 17.63
C MET A 139 8.60 -6.19 16.23
N TRP A 140 8.03 -7.26 15.67
CA TRP A 140 8.42 -7.75 14.36
C TRP A 140 7.84 -6.87 13.25
N VAL A 141 8.66 -6.55 12.26
CA VAL A 141 8.26 -5.76 11.09
C VAL A 141 8.10 -6.68 9.89
N THR A 142 6.92 -6.66 9.27
CA THR A 142 6.55 -7.55 8.16
C THR A 142 5.91 -6.79 7.01
N GLY A 143 5.60 -7.50 5.93
CA GLY A 143 4.83 -6.96 4.81
C GLY A 143 5.59 -5.91 3.98
N THR A 144 4.81 -4.97 3.45
CA THR A 144 5.18 -3.97 2.44
C THR A 144 6.30 -3.08 2.94
N VAL A 145 6.24 -2.72 4.22
CA VAL A 145 7.15 -1.76 4.83
C VAL A 145 8.36 -2.42 5.47
N SER A 146 8.56 -3.74 5.37
CA SER A 146 9.74 -4.39 5.94
C SER A 146 10.96 -4.42 5.01
N MET A 147 10.79 -4.18 3.70
CA MET A 147 11.87 -4.44 2.73
C MET A 147 12.26 -3.26 1.83
N ASN A 148 11.44 -2.22 1.73
CA ASN A 148 11.62 -1.16 0.72
C ASN A 148 11.58 0.25 1.33
N PRO A 149 12.64 1.07 1.21
CA PRO A 149 13.93 0.76 0.57
C PRO A 149 14.88 -0.07 1.45
N ASN A 150 14.59 -0.23 2.75
CA ASN A 150 15.49 -0.88 3.71
C ASN A 150 14.91 -2.22 4.20
N ALA A 151 15.78 -3.20 4.43
CA ALA A 151 15.42 -4.42 5.15
C ALA A 151 15.36 -4.13 6.66
N VAL A 152 14.14 -4.06 7.21
CA VAL A 152 13.86 -3.85 8.62
C VAL A 152 13.00 -5.01 9.13
N ASN A 153 13.55 -5.79 10.06
CA ASN A 153 12.86 -6.98 10.57
C ASN A 153 12.27 -6.78 11.97
N GLN A 154 12.70 -5.75 12.71
CA GLN A 154 12.26 -5.53 14.09
C GLN A 154 12.36 -4.06 14.55
N LEU A 155 11.52 -3.67 15.50
CA LEU A 155 11.64 -2.48 16.34
C LEU A 155 11.96 -2.88 17.77
N LEU A 156 12.86 -2.12 18.40
CA LEU A 156 13.35 -2.33 19.77
C LEU A 156 12.95 -1.18 20.71
N ALA A 157 11.87 -0.48 20.36
CA ALA A 157 11.44 0.73 21.05
C ALA A 157 9.93 0.91 20.89
N PHE A 158 9.17 -0.17 21.08
CA PHE A 158 7.72 -0.17 20.97
C PHE A 158 7.13 -0.37 22.36
N ARG A 159 6.39 0.62 22.84
CA ARG A 159 5.87 0.60 24.21
C ARG A 159 4.39 0.94 24.24
N ASP A 160 3.63 0.04 24.84
CA ASP A 160 2.17 0.06 24.81
C ASP A 160 1.67 -0.05 23.34
N GLY A 161 0.44 -0.49 23.13
CA GLY A 161 -0.08 -0.58 21.77
C GLY A 161 -1.51 -1.06 21.69
N ALA A 162 -2.25 -0.54 20.74
CA ALA A 162 -3.57 -1.03 20.38
C ALA A 162 -3.40 -2.13 19.34
N TYR A 163 -4.06 -3.27 19.55
CA TYR A 163 -4.07 -4.34 18.57
C TYR A 163 -5.44 -4.48 17.92
N GLY A 164 -5.46 -4.95 16.68
CA GLY A 164 -6.65 -4.99 15.84
C GLY A 164 -6.59 -6.07 14.78
N THR A 165 -7.62 -6.11 13.94
CA THR A 165 -7.70 -7.00 12.78
C THR A 165 -8.38 -6.26 11.65
N GLY A 166 -7.78 -6.35 10.46
CA GLY A 166 -8.33 -5.79 9.24
C GLY A 166 -8.83 -6.86 8.26
N SER A 167 -9.59 -6.42 7.26
CA SER A 167 -9.94 -7.21 6.08
C SER A 167 -8.73 -7.41 5.17
N ARG A 168 -8.91 -8.13 4.06
CA ARG A 168 -7.85 -8.43 3.08
C ARG A 168 -7.20 -7.19 2.44
N GLU A 169 -7.86 -6.03 2.50
CA GLU A 169 -7.34 -4.73 2.04
C GLU A 169 -6.37 -4.10 3.05
N VAL A 170 -6.25 -4.66 4.25
CA VAL A 170 -5.41 -4.16 5.34
C VAL A 170 -4.32 -5.18 5.63
N GLU A 171 -3.10 -4.85 5.22
CA GLU A 171 -1.93 -5.69 5.43
C GLU A 171 -1.30 -5.37 6.78
N THR A 172 -1.16 -6.37 7.64
CA THR A 172 -0.41 -6.25 8.89
C THR A 172 1.07 -6.05 8.62
N ASN A 173 1.68 -5.07 9.30
CA ASN A 173 3.10 -4.77 9.14
C ASN A 173 3.90 -4.70 10.45
N LEU A 174 3.24 -4.72 11.61
CA LEU A 174 3.88 -4.83 12.92
C LEU A 174 3.14 -5.88 13.76
N HIS A 175 3.88 -6.80 14.39
CA HIS A 175 3.27 -7.79 15.28
C HIS A 175 4.16 -8.18 16.46
N PHE A 176 3.53 -8.51 17.58
CA PHE A 176 4.17 -9.00 18.80
C PHE A 176 3.34 -10.15 19.39
N GLY A 177 3.97 -11.32 19.54
CA GLY A 177 3.24 -12.56 19.81
C GLY A 177 2.21 -12.85 18.71
N ASP A 178 0.97 -13.15 19.13
CA ASP A 178 -0.17 -13.43 18.24
C ASP A 178 -1.01 -12.17 17.94
N GLN A 179 -0.50 -10.97 18.27
CA GLN A 179 -1.21 -9.70 18.13
C GLN A 179 -0.54 -8.77 17.10
N GLU A 180 -1.37 -7.98 16.41
CA GLU A 180 -0.98 -7.07 15.33
C GLU A 180 -1.08 -5.62 15.80
N TYR A 181 -0.10 -4.76 15.48
CA TYR A 181 0.05 -3.40 16.04
C TYR A 181 0.33 -2.32 14.99
N GLY A 182 0.30 -2.68 13.72
CA GLY A 182 0.58 -1.78 12.62
C GLY A 182 0.01 -2.35 11.33
N TRP A 183 -0.47 -1.44 10.49
CA TRP A 183 -1.20 -1.82 9.30
C TRP A 183 -0.92 -0.89 8.13
N TYR A 184 -1.13 -1.42 6.93
CA TYR A 184 -0.99 -0.74 5.66
C TYR A 184 -2.21 -1.05 4.80
N VAL A 185 -2.97 -0.03 4.42
CA VAL A 185 -4.09 -0.17 3.49
C VAL A 185 -3.54 -0.33 2.08
N ARG A 186 -3.88 -1.46 1.45
CA ARG A 186 -3.63 -1.76 0.05
C ARG A 186 -4.98 -2.06 -0.62
N PRO A 187 -5.60 -1.06 -1.27
CA PRO A 187 -6.87 -1.28 -1.95
C PRO A 187 -6.73 -2.36 -3.02
N LEU A 188 -7.62 -3.36 -2.98
CA LEU A 188 -7.65 -4.44 -3.99
C LEU A 188 -8.40 -4.03 -5.26
N VAL A 189 -9.09 -2.90 -5.24
CA VAL A 189 -9.84 -2.38 -6.38
C VAL A 189 -8.90 -1.59 -7.28
N THR A 190 -8.79 -2.02 -8.53
CA THR A 190 -8.05 -1.33 -9.59
C THR A 190 -8.56 0.11 -9.72
N GLY A 191 -7.73 1.10 -9.37
CA GLY A 191 -8.07 2.52 -9.45
C GLY A 191 -8.44 3.22 -8.13
N ALA A 192 -8.49 2.50 -7.00
CA ALA A 192 -8.49 3.15 -5.69
C ALA A 192 -7.08 3.62 -5.37
N VAL A 193 -6.88 4.94 -5.39
CA VAL A 193 -5.55 5.61 -5.36
C VAL A 193 -5.03 5.94 -3.97
N ASN A 194 -5.75 5.53 -2.93
CA ASN A 194 -5.55 6.06 -1.60
C ASN A 194 -4.82 5.02 -0.76
N LEU A 195 -3.58 5.33 -0.37
CA LEU A 195 -2.82 4.50 0.57
C LEU A 195 -2.88 5.12 1.95
N ALA A 196 -2.98 4.27 2.97
CA ALA A 196 -2.85 4.70 4.35
C ALA A 196 -1.99 3.71 5.13
N ALA A 197 -1.25 4.20 6.10
CA ALA A 197 -0.51 3.36 7.04
C ALA A 197 -0.61 3.91 8.45
N THR A 198 -0.46 3.01 9.43
CA THR A 198 -0.42 3.37 10.84
C THR A 198 0.49 2.43 11.64
N SER A 199 0.95 2.93 12.79
CA SER A 199 1.46 2.13 13.90
C SER A 199 0.75 2.57 15.18
N SER A 200 0.51 1.64 16.10
CA SER A 200 -0.25 1.89 17.34
C SER A 200 0.60 2.39 18.51
N ASP A 201 1.82 2.85 18.25
CA ASP A 201 2.74 3.40 19.25
C ASP A 201 3.59 4.51 18.65
N GLN A 202 3.81 5.53 19.46
CA GLN A 202 4.55 6.72 19.10
C GLN A 202 6.02 6.69 19.58
N TYR A 203 6.42 5.80 20.50
CA TYR A 203 7.75 5.82 21.13
C TYR A 203 8.89 5.61 20.15
N TRP A 204 8.77 4.65 19.22
CA TRP A 204 9.83 4.35 18.24
C TRP A 204 10.12 5.54 17.30
N VAL A 205 9.08 6.32 16.98
CA VAL A 205 9.19 7.57 16.21
C VAL A 205 9.74 8.67 17.10
N LYS A 206 9.18 8.87 18.30
CA LYS A 206 9.59 9.92 19.25
C LYS A 206 11.07 9.84 19.60
N MET A 207 11.61 8.63 19.76
CA MET A 207 13.02 8.38 20.08
C MET A 207 13.92 8.21 18.85
N LEU A 208 13.36 8.27 17.63
CA LEU A 208 14.08 8.08 16.36
C LEU A 208 14.94 6.81 16.34
N THR A 209 14.42 5.70 16.85
CA THR A 209 15.19 4.46 17.00
C THR A 209 15.23 3.61 15.73
N ASN A 210 14.36 3.88 14.76
CA ASN A 210 14.36 3.17 13.47
C ASN A 210 14.03 4.09 12.27
N PRO A 211 14.94 5.03 11.92
CA PRO A 211 14.80 5.83 10.71
C PRO A 211 14.59 4.99 9.43
N PRO A 212 15.25 3.82 9.23
CA PRO A 212 15.01 2.99 8.06
C PRO A 212 13.54 2.56 7.88
N LEU A 213 12.80 2.28 8.96
CA LEU A 213 11.37 1.98 8.87
C LEU A 213 10.54 3.21 8.49
N MET A 214 10.90 4.39 9.00
CA MET A 214 10.26 5.65 8.59
C MET A 214 10.46 5.90 7.09
N GLU A 215 11.67 5.66 6.58
CA GLU A 215 11.96 5.72 5.13
C GLU A 215 11.11 4.72 4.35
N ASN A 216 10.90 3.52 4.89
CA ASN A 216 10.05 2.51 4.27
C ASN A 216 8.58 2.98 4.18
N TYR A 217 8.04 3.57 5.25
CA TYR A 217 6.68 4.14 5.21
C TYR A 217 6.57 5.25 4.16
N ILE A 218 7.46 6.25 4.18
CA ILE A 218 7.45 7.35 3.20
C ILE A 218 7.55 6.79 1.78
N ARG A 219 8.51 5.89 1.53
CA ARG A 219 8.71 5.32 0.21
C ARG A 219 7.48 4.58 -0.28
N ASN A 220 6.91 3.69 0.53
CA ASN A 220 5.76 2.88 0.08
C ASN A 220 4.52 3.74 -0.13
N LEU A 221 4.26 4.72 0.75
CA LEU A 221 3.14 5.66 0.61
C LEU A 221 3.27 6.54 -0.64
N LEU A 222 4.48 7.00 -0.97
CA LEU A 222 4.75 7.78 -2.19
C LEU A 222 4.93 6.93 -3.45
N SER A 223 5.15 5.61 -3.32
CA SER A 223 5.39 4.73 -4.48
C SER A 223 4.11 4.43 -5.26
N TYR A 224 2.94 4.84 -4.78
CA TYR A 224 1.68 4.79 -5.53
C TYR A 224 1.38 6.13 -6.20
N ASN A 225 2.31 6.60 -7.03
CA ASN A 225 1.84 7.24 -8.26
C ASN A 225 1.19 6.13 -9.06
N ALA A 226 -0.16 6.14 -9.16
CA ALA A 226 -1.01 5.20 -9.90
C ALA A 226 -0.17 4.28 -10.77
N THR A 227 0.13 3.07 -10.27
CA THR A 227 1.27 2.26 -10.73
C THR A 227 1.58 2.54 -12.19
N GLU A 228 2.76 3.11 -12.48
CA GLU A 228 3.16 3.43 -13.87
C GLU A 228 2.76 2.28 -14.79
N VAL A 229 2.89 1.04 -14.29
CA VAL A 229 2.35 -0.15 -14.90
C VAL A 229 0.95 -0.54 -14.39
N GLN A 230 -0.03 -0.67 -15.30
CA GLN A 230 -1.36 -1.20 -15.00
C GLN A 230 -1.64 -2.43 -15.86
N ILE A 231 -2.16 -3.51 -15.27
CA ILE A 231 -2.77 -4.61 -16.02
C ILE A 231 -4.29 -4.38 -16.06
N ARG A 232 -4.91 -4.70 -17.20
CA ARG A 232 -6.37 -4.76 -17.31
C ARG A 232 -6.81 -6.13 -17.80
N CYS A 233 -7.94 -6.61 -17.28
CA CYS A 233 -8.58 -7.87 -17.62
C CYS A 233 -10.06 -7.63 -17.90
N TRP A 234 -10.58 -8.13 -19.01
CA TRP A 234 -11.99 -8.00 -19.33
C TRP A 234 -12.51 -9.15 -20.19
N HIS A 235 -13.83 -9.30 -20.23
CA HIS A 235 -14.52 -10.24 -21.12
C HIS A 235 -15.51 -9.46 -21.99
N ASN A 236 -15.48 -9.72 -23.31
CA ASN A 236 -16.48 -9.17 -24.22
C ASN A 236 -17.60 -10.20 -24.36
N GLY A 237 -18.69 -10.02 -23.61
CA GLY A 237 -19.82 -10.92 -23.70
C GLY A 237 -20.77 -10.83 -22.50
N PRO A 238 -21.80 -11.69 -22.47
CA PRO A 238 -22.67 -11.83 -21.31
C PRO A 238 -21.87 -12.31 -20.07
N PRO A 239 -22.47 -12.25 -18.86
CA PRO A 239 -21.86 -12.85 -17.68
C PRO A 239 -21.40 -14.29 -17.93
N ILE A 240 -20.19 -14.61 -17.49
CA ILE A 240 -19.60 -15.93 -17.72
C ILE A 240 -20.25 -16.94 -16.76
N VAL A 241 -20.96 -17.92 -17.32
CA VAL A 241 -21.59 -19.02 -16.58
C VAL A 241 -21.02 -20.34 -17.07
N ILE A 242 -20.40 -21.10 -16.16
CA ILE A 242 -19.81 -22.41 -16.42
C ILE A 242 -20.78 -23.51 -15.94
N PRO A 243 -21.13 -24.48 -16.80
CA PRO A 243 -21.92 -25.64 -16.40
C PRO A 243 -21.27 -26.46 -15.27
N ASN A 244 -22.09 -27.27 -14.58
CA ASN A 244 -21.59 -28.22 -13.58
C ASN A 244 -20.58 -29.22 -14.17
N THR A 245 -20.74 -29.62 -15.44
CA THR A 245 -19.85 -30.49 -16.21
C THR A 245 -18.53 -29.83 -16.59
N GLY A 246 -18.32 -28.56 -16.21
CA GLY A 246 -17.16 -27.78 -16.60
C GLY A 246 -17.37 -27.07 -17.93
N GLY A 247 -16.32 -26.38 -18.39
CA GLY A 247 -16.37 -25.61 -19.62
C GLY A 247 -15.16 -24.71 -19.77
N THR A 248 -15.18 -23.91 -20.82
CA THR A 248 -14.10 -22.95 -21.12
C THR A 248 -14.67 -21.56 -21.28
N PHE A 249 -13.93 -20.55 -20.83
CA PHE A 249 -14.20 -19.15 -21.18
C PHE A 249 -12.93 -18.49 -21.73
N SER A 250 -13.10 -17.29 -22.29
CA SER A 250 -11.99 -16.46 -22.74
C SER A 250 -12.02 -15.09 -22.05
N ALA A 251 -10.85 -14.62 -21.64
CA ALA A 251 -10.61 -13.28 -21.13
C ALA A 251 -9.64 -12.54 -22.06
N GLN A 252 -9.70 -11.22 -22.06
CA GLN A 252 -8.74 -10.34 -22.71
C GLN A 252 -7.91 -9.63 -21.65
N THR A 253 -6.62 -9.46 -21.90
CA THR A 253 -5.74 -8.69 -21.02
C THR A 253 -4.76 -7.81 -21.79
N LYS A 254 -4.37 -6.70 -21.18
CA LYS A 254 -3.28 -5.84 -21.68
C LYS A 254 -2.58 -5.16 -20.50
N ILE A 255 -1.33 -4.79 -20.69
CA ILE A 255 -0.53 -4.10 -19.69
C ILE A 255 -0.09 -2.74 -20.25
N GLY A 256 -0.40 -1.66 -19.57
CA GLY A 256 0.06 -0.31 -19.90
C GLY A 256 1.21 0.11 -18.98
N ASN A 257 2.17 0.87 -19.48
CA ASN A 257 3.17 1.58 -18.70
C ASN A 257 3.09 3.08 -19.03
N THR A 258 2.52 3.89 -18.13
CA THR A 258 2.45 5.36 -18.20
C THR A 258 3.70 6.04 -17.65
N GLY A 259 4.68 5.26 -17.19
CA GLY A 259 5.93 5.73 -16.65
C GLY A 259 6.91 6.26 -17.69
N TRP A 260 7.89 7.00 -17.19
CA TRP A 260 8.98 7.55 -18.00
C TRP A 260 10.14 6.58 -18.19
N THR A 261 10.12 5.44 -17.48
CA THR A 261 11.13 4.39 -17.61
C THR A 261 10.49 3.06 -18.00
N ALA A 262 11.29 2.17 -18.62
CA ALA A 262 10.84 0.81 -18.91
C ALA A 262 10.70 0.04 -17.59
N GLN A 263 9.61 -0.70 -17.45
CA GLN A 263 9.30 -1.46 -16.24
C GLN A 263 9.38 -2.95 -16.52
N THR A 264 10.01 -3.72 -15.62
CA THR A 264 10.16 -5.18 -15.75
C THR A 264 9.64 -5.89 -14.50
N PHE A 265 8.77 -6.88 -14.70
CA PHE A 265 8.08 -7.61 -13.64
C PHE A 265 7.67 -9.00 -14.13
N ALA A 266 7.23 -9.88 -13.23
CA ALA A 266 6.52 -11.11 -13.59
C ALA A 266 5.03 -10.82 -13.85
N ALA A 267 4.41 -11.57 -14.76
CA ALA A 267 2.97 -11.52 -15.03
C ALA A 267 2.38 -12.93 -14.91
N TRP A 268 1.19 -13.07 -14.32
CA TRP A 268 0.55 -14.37 -14.16
C TRP A 268 -0.96 -14.29 -14.11
N THR A 269 -1.61 -15.45 -14.24
CA THR A 269 -3.04 -15.60 -13.99
C THR A 269 -3.29 -16.56 -12.84
N GLN A 270 -4.32 -16.27 -12.06
CA GLN A 270 -4.76 -17.10 -10.94
C GLN A 270 -6.28 -16.99 -10.79
N VAL A 271 -6.87 -17.82 -9.95
CA VAL A 271 -8.31 -17.81 -9.69
C VAL A 271 -8.53 -17.78 -8.19
N GLU A 272 -9.42 -16.89 -7.76
CA GLU A 272 -10.00 -16.93 -6.42
C GLU A 272 -11.22 -17.86 -6.45
N LEU A 273 -11.16 -18.90 -5.63
CA LEU A 273 -12.19 -19.91 -5.49
C LEU A 273 -13.36 -19.37 -4.64
N PRO A 274 -14.55 -20.02 -4.64
CA PRO A 274 -15.70 -19.59 -3.84
C PRO A 274 -15.47 -19.53 -2.32
N ASN A 275 -14.41 -20.18 -1.84
CA ASN A 275 -13.98 -20.15 -0.44
C ASN A 275 -12.85 -19.14 -0.18
N ASN A 276 -12.63 -18.19 -1.09
CA ASN A 276 -11.59 -17.15 -1.09
C ASN A 276 -10.14 -17.66 -1.16
N ASN A 277 -9.92 -18.97 -1.35
CA ASN A 277 -8.57 -19.48 -1.59
C ASN A 277 -8.09 -19.09 -2.99
N ILE A 278 -6.81 -18.75 -3.13
CA ILE A 278 -6.17 -18.51 -4.42
C ILE A 278 -5.61 -19.83 -4.97
N PHE A 279 -5.92 -20.11 -6.24
CA PHE A 279 -5.39 -21.25 -6.98
C PHE A 279 -4.71 -20.79 -8.28
N GLY A 280 -3.48 -21.25 -8.52
CA GLY A 280 -2.67 -20.83 -9.65
C GLY A 280 -1.17 -20.90 -9.35
N PRO A 281 -0.31 -20.43 -10.28
CA PRO A 281 -0.67 -19.71 -11.50
C PRO A 281 -1.06 -20.67 -12.64
N PHE A 282 -1.97 -20.24 -13.53
CA PHE A 282 -2.29 -21.00 -14.75
C PHE A 282 -1.37 -20.63 -15.91
N LEU A 283 -1.13 -19.33 -16.08
CA LEU A 283 -0.11 -18.79 -16.96
C LEU A 283 0.91 -18.04 -16.11
N TYR A 284 2.19 -18.19 -16.44
CA TYR A 284 3.28 -17.52 -15.74
C TYR A 284 4.34 -17.03 -16.73
N PHE A 285 4.62 -15.74 -16.67
CA PHE A 285 5.66 -15.06 -17.41
C PHE A 285 6.63 -14.46 -16.40
N PRO A 286 7.80 -15.07 -16.16
CA PRO A 286 8.71 -14.63 -15.09
C PRO A 286 9.33 -13.26 -15.34
N SER A 287 9.30 -12.77 -16.59
CA SER A 287 9.83 -11.47 -16.96
C SER A 287 9.08 -10.90 -18.17
N VAL A 288 8.40 -9.77 -17.94
CA VAL A 288 7.71 -8.95 -18.93
C VAL A 288 8.26 -7.54 -18.80
N THR A 289 8.79 -7.00 -19.89
CA THR A 289 9.27 -5.61 -19.94
C THR A 289 8.32 -4.77 -20.78
N VAL A 290 7.80 -3.69 -20.21
CA VAL A 290 6.93 -2.73 -20.92
C VAL A 290 7.68 -1.39 -21.03
N PRO A 291 7.98 -0.90 -22.25
CA PRO A 291 8.65 0.38 -22.47
C PRO A 291 7.90 1.57 -21.82
N PRO A 292 8.58 2.70 -21.57
CA PRO A 292 7.91 3.89 -21.05
C PRO A 292 6.81 4.38 -22.00
N ASN A 293 5.75 4.96 -21.43
CA ASN A 293 4.60 5.50 -22.17
C ASN A 293 4.03 4.56 -23.24
N SER A 294 3.96 3.26 -22.96
CA SER A 294 3.55 2.25 -23.92
C SER A 294 2.48 1.30 -23.38
N THR A 295 1.93 0.43 -24.22
CA THR A 295 0.98 -0.62 -23.82
C THR A 295 1.26 -1.86 -24.65
N THR A 296 1.17 -3.03 -24.03
CA THR A 296 1.26 -4.31 -24.74
C THR A 296 0.10 -4.48 -25.71
N PRO A 297 0.22 -5.36 -26.72
CA PRO A 297 -0.94 -5.87 -27.43
C PRO A 297 -1.99 -6.45 -26.46
N THR A 298 -3.24 -6.52 -26.91
CA THR A 298 -4.27 -7.28 -26.21
C THR A 298 -4.03 -8.78 -26.42
N TYR A 299 -3.94 -9.52 -25.33
CA TYR A 299 -3.83 -10.98 -25.33
C TYR A 299 -5.19 -11.61 -24.99
N THR A 300 -5.57 -12.65 -25.72
CA THR A 300 -6.73 -13.48 -25.38
C THR A 300 -6.25 -14.70 -24.61
N ILE A 301 -6.78 -14.90 -23.41
CA ILE A 301 -6.49 -16.03 -22.53
C ILE A 301 -7.70 -16.95 -22.53
N SER A 302 -7.49 -18.24 -22.79
CA SER A 302 -8.53 -19.26 -22.65
C SER A 302 -8.32 -20.04 -21.35
N GLN A 303 -9.37 -20.16 -20.54
CA GLN A 303 -9.32 -20.86 -19.26
C GLN A 303 -10.31 -22.01 -19.27
N ASN A 304 -9.82 -23.21 -18.95
CA ASN A 304 -10.65 -24.39 -18.70
C ASN A 304 -11.03 -24.47 -17.21
N VAL A 305 -12.32 -24.69 -16.96
CA VAL A 305 -12.89 -24.91 -15.63
C VAL A 305 -13.38 -26.36 -15.58
N PRO A 306 -12.71 -27.24 -14.81
CA PRO A 306 -13.01 -28.67 -14.83
C PRO A 306 -14.35 -28.99 -14.17
N ALA A 307 -14.95 -30.12 -14.52
CA ALA A 307 -16.20 -30.63 -13.94
C ALA A 307 -16.16 -30.72 -12.40
N TRP A 308 -15.01 -31.06 -11.83
CA TRP A 308 -14.84 -31.22 -10.38
C TRP A 308 -14.61 -29.92 -9.60
N ALA A 309 -14.45 -28.76 -10.28
CA ALA A 309 -14.34 -27.48 -9.56
C ALA A 309 -15.62 -27.21 -8.75
N PRO A 310 -15.55 -26.71 -7.51
CA PRO A 310 -16.73 -26.41 -6.71
C PRO A 310 -17.72 -25.46 -7.42
N PRO A 311 -19.04 -25.60 -7.24
CA PRO A 311 -19.98 -24.59 -7.70
C PRO A 311 -19.81 -23.28 -6.89
N GLY A 312 -20.18 -22.14 -7.48
CA GLY A 312 -20.12 -20.84 -6.80
C GLY A 312 -19.55 -19.72 -7.67
N THR A 313 -19.32 -18.58 -7.03
CA THR A 313 -18.71 -17.39 -7.66
C THR A 313 -17.20 -17.46 -7.57
N TYR A 314 -16.54 -17.18 -8.69
CA TYR A 314 -15.09 -17.15 -8.83
C TYR A 314 -14.64 -15.80 -9.39
N TYR A 315 -13.38 -15.44 -9.14
CA TYR A 315 -12.70 -14.33 -9.81
C TYR A 315 -11.47 -14.84 -10.55
N PHE A 316 -11.43 -14.62 -11.87
CA PHE A 316 -10.25 -14.87 -12.68
C PHE A 316 -9.37 -13.62 -12.69
N HIS A 317 -8.19 -13.75 -12.11
CA HIS A 317 -7.25 -12.67 -11.87
C HIS A 317 -6.13 -12.68 -12.90
N THR A 318 -5.76 -11.50 -13.39
CA THR A 318 -4.49 -11.24 -14.07
C THR A 318 -3.66 -10.32 -13.21
N ALA A 319 -2.43 -10.72 -12.90
CA ALA A 319 -1.55 -10.03 -11.96
C ALA A 319 -0.21 -9.71 -12.60
N ILE A 320 0.41 -8.62 -12.15
CA ILE A 320 1.82 -8.29 -12.40
C ILE A 320 2.51 -7.99 -11.08
N GLY A 321 3.83 -8.22 -10.99
CA GLY A 321 4.62 -8.00 -9.77
C GLY A 321 5.80 -8.96 -9.64
N SER A 322 6.08 -9.43 -8.42
CA SER A 322 7.03 -10.50 -8.15
C SER A 322 6.27 -11.72 -7.64
N PHE A 323 6.11 -12.73 -8.47
CA PHE A 323 5.33 -13.93 -8.13
C PHE A 323 5.84 -14.59 -6.83
N GLY A 324 4.92 -14.90 -5.91
CA GLY A 324 5.21 -15.44 -4.59
C GLY A 324 5.71 -14.43 -3.55
N ASN A 325 5.87 -13.16 -3.92
CA ASN A 325 6.33 -12.10 -3.02
C ASN A 325 5.28 -10.97 -2.93
N PHE A 326 5.08 -10.21 -4.01
CA PHE A 326 4.13 -9.10 -4.02
C PHE A 326 3.42 -8.93 -5.37
N ILE A 327 2.20 -8.38 -5.32
CA ILE A 327 1.42 -7.99 -6.49
C ILE A 327 1.59 -6.48 -6.67
N LEU A 328 2.10 -6.08 -7.84
CA LEU A 328 2.21 -4.67 -8.26
C LEU A 328 0.86 -4.14 -8.74
N ASN A 329 0.16 -4.88 -9.60
CA ASN A 329 -1.16 -4.52 -10.10
C ASN A 329 -1.96 -5.79 -10.41
N LEU A 330 -3.28 -5.72 -10.22
CA LEU A 330 -4.23 -6.82 -10.39
C LEU A 330 -5.49 -6.29 -11.06
N ASP A 331 -6.04 -7.08 -11.97
CA ASP A 331 -7.40 -6.88 -12.49
C ASP A 331 -8.09 -8.24 -12.62
N SER A 332 -9.41 -8.25 -12.61
CA SER A 332 -10.18 -9.48 -12.52
C SER A 332 -11.49 -9.44 -13.29
N ILE A 333 -11.97 -10.62 -13.65
CA ILE A 333 -13.35 -10.83 -14.13
C ILE A 333 -14.04 -11.88 -13.28
N GLN A 334 -15.32 -11.67 -13.01
CA GLN A 334 -16.14 -12.64 -12.28
C GLN A 334 -16.70 -13.70 -13.24
N PHE A 335 -16.78 -14.95 -12.78
CA PHE A 335 -17.59 -15.99 -13.41
C PHE A 335 -18.31 -16.85 -12.36
N THR A 336 -19.40 -17.49 -12.76
CA THR A 336 -20.18 -18.38 -11.88
C THR A 336 -20.14 -19.80 -12.39
N LYS A 337 -19.86 -20.77 -11.51
CA LYS A 337 -20.04 -22.19 -11.80
C LYS A 337 -21.34 -22.72 -11.20
N LEU A 338 -22.14 -23.38 -12.03
CA LEU A 338 -23.45 -23.91 -11.64
C LEU A 338 -23.34 -25.19 -10.80
N VAL A 339 -24.29 -25.36 -9.88
CA VAL A 339 -24.54 -26.62 -9.17
C VAL A 339 -25.13 -27.67 -10.13
N VAL A 340 -25.02 -28.94 -9.76
CA VAL A 340 -25.82 -29.99 -10.40
C VAL A 340 -27.28 -29.73 -10.04
N ALA A 341 -28.16 -29.69 -11.04
CA ALA A 341 -29.60 -29.66 -10.78
C ALA A 341 -29.97 -30.95 -10.04
N THR A 342 -30.51 -30.82 -8.83
CA THR A 342 -31.13 -31.95 -8.13
C THR A 342 -32.54 -32.10 -8.70
N ASP A 343 -32.79 -33.22 -9.38
CA ASP A 343 -34.13 -33.59 -9.83
C ASP A 343 -35.08 -33.91 -8.66
#